data_AF-A0A317WTN6-F1
#
_entry.id   AF-A0A317WTN6-F1
#
_cell.length_a   1.000
_cell.length_b   1.000
_cell.length_c   1.000
_cell.angle_alpha   90.00
_cell.angle_beta   90.00
_cell.angle_gamma   90.00
#
_symmetry.space_group_name_H-M   'P 1'
#
loop_
_entity.id
_entity.type
_entity.pdbx_description
1 polymer ?
#
loop_
_entity_poly.entity_id
_entity_poly.type
_entity_poly.pdbx_seq_one_letter_code
_entity_poly.pdbx_strand_id
1 'polypeptide(L)' 'MPQIRYTYNDALTFDKLDVRVREIIQKDTGQEDWPVAIRDPPLGNPPPVSEDAIRKLEAIEGVIIDRVEGEGDN' A
#
# COMPACT_ATOMS: atom_id res chain seq x y z
N MET A 1 2.91 7.48 -12.65
CA MET A 1 2.78 6.26 -11.84
C MET A 1 1.47 6.36 -11.07
N PRO A 2 0.66 5.29 -11.01
CA PRO A 2 -0.60 5.28 -10.27
C PRO A 2 -0.38 5.55 -8.77
N GLN A 3 -1.27 6.34 -8.18
CA GLN A 3 -1.35 6.54 -6.74
C GLN A 3 -2.19 5.41 -6.15
N ILE A 4 -1.73 4.80 -5.06
CA ILE A 4 -2.50 3.77 -4.35
C ILE A 4 -2.65 4.13 -2.88
N ARG A 5 -3.61 3.48 -2.23
CA ARG A 5 -3.68 3.28 -0.79
C ARG A 5 -3.66 1.78 -0.54
N TYR A 6 -3.07 1.39 0.57
CA TYR A 6 -3.15 -0.01 0.99
C TYR A 6 -3.57 -0.10 2.44
N THR A 7 -4.28 -1.17 2.75
CA THR A 7 -4.69 -1.55 4.12
C THR A 7 -4.62 -3.06 4.22
N TYR A 8 -4.74 -3.60 5.42
CA TYR A 8 -4.75 -5.04 5.66
C TYR A 8 -6.16 -5.50 5.96
N ASN A 9 -6.42 -6.81 5.83
CA ASN A 9 -7.72 -7.37 6.20
C ASN A 9 -7.97 -7.29 7.72
N ASP A 10 -6.93 -7.57 8.51
CA ASP A 10 -6.98 -7.63 9.97
C ASP A 10 -5.61 -7.27 10.59
N ALA A 11 -5.58 -6.99 11.90
CA ALA A 11 -4.34 -6.71 12.63
C ALA A 11 -3.29 -7.84 12.56
N LEU A 12 -3.73 -9.11 12.54
CA LEU A 12 -2.84 -10.27 12.37
C LEU A 12 -2.14 -10.27 11.00
N THR A 13 -2.84 -9.78 9.99
CA THR A 13 -2.36 -9.69 8.62
C THR A 13 -1.36 -8.56 8.49
N PHE A 14 -1.62 -7.42 9.15
CA PHE A 14 -0.66 -6.33 9.30
C PHE A 14 0.65 -6.81 9.96
N ASP A 15 0.57 -7.45 11.13
CA ASP A 15 1.75 -7.93 11.88
C ASP A 15 2.67 -8.83 11.02
N LYS A 16 2.07 -9.69 10.20
CA LYS A 16 2.81 -10.65 9.35
C LYS A 16 3.32 -10.06 8.04
N LEU A 17 2.59 -9.11 7.45
CA LEU A 17 2.82 -8.69 6.06
C LEU A 17 3.37 -7.28 5.94
N ASP A 18 3.28 -6.44 6.97
CA ASP A 18 3.66 -5.03 6.86
C ASP A 18 5.09 -4.82 6.42
N VAL A 19 6.03 -5.56 7.04
CA VAL A 19 7.45 -5.50 6.66
C VAL A 19 7.62 -5.83 5.17
N ARG A 20 6.95 -6.89 4.67
CA ARG A 20 7.04 -7.32 3.28
C ARG A 20 6.42 -6.32 2.30
N VAL A 21 5.26 -5.76 2.66
CA VAL A 21 4.59 -4.72 1.85
C VAL A 21 5.46 -3.48 1.75
N ARG A 22 6.03 -3.03 2.88
CA ARG A 22 6.92 -1.86 2.91
C ARG A 22 8.18 -2.10 2.11
N GLU A 23 8.81 -3.28 2.20
CA GLU A 23 9.98 -3.62 1.39
C GLU A 23 9.70 -3.55 -0.12
N ILE A 24 8.54 -4.01 -0.58
CA ILE A 24 8.18 -3.97 -2.00
C ILE A 24 8.08 -2.52 -2.48
N ILE A 25 7.39 -1.67 -1.71
CA ILE A 25 7.20 -0.25 -2.03
C ILE A 25 8.54 0.50 -1.96
N GLN A 26 9.36 0.24 -0.94
CA GLN A 26 10.69 0.83 -0.78
C GLN A 26 11.61 0.47 -1.96
N LYS A 27 11.62 -0.79 -2.38
CA LYS A 27 12.44 -1.25 -3.52
C LYS A 27 11.99 -0.65 -4.85
N ASP A 28 10.69 -0.40 -5.01
CA ASP A 28 10.13 0.19 -6.24
C ASP A 28 10.32 1.71 -6.31
N THR A 29 10.08 2.41 -5.19
CA THR A 29 9.98 3.88 -5.15
C THR A 29 11.22 4.57 -4.58
N GLY A 30 12.07 3.82 -3.87
CA GLY A 30 13.23 4.34 -3.16
C GLY A 30 12.88 5.18 -1.91
N GLN A 31 11.61 5.28 -1.54
CA GLN A 31 11.16 6.05 -0.37
C GLN A 31 11.12 5.16 0.86
N GLU A 32 11.71 5.62 1.96
CA GLU A 32 11.81 4.87 3.21
C GLU A 32 10.52 4.92 4.05
N ASP A 33 9.78 6.04 4.00
CA ASP A 33 8.56 6.27 4.76
C ASP A 33 7.51 7.05 3.96
N TRP A 34 6.25 6.95 4.38
CA TRP A 34 5.10 7.63 3.77
C TRP A 34 3.96 7.78 4.77
N PRO A 35 3.00 8.68 4.53
CA PRO A 35 1.87 8.87 5.43
C PRO A 35 1.06 7.58 5.66
N VAL A 36 0.96 7.17 6.92
CA VAL A 36 0.12 6.07 7.38
C VAL A 36 -0.93 6.62 8.34
N ALA A 37 -2.21 6.33 8.07
CA ALA A 37 -3.31 6.67 8.96
C ALA A 37 -3.34 5.71 10.16
N ILE A 38 -3.37 6.28 11.36
CA ILE A 38 -3.43 5.55 12.63
C ILE A 38 -4.86 5.04 12.84
N ARG A 39 -5.13 3.84 12.32
CA ARG A 39 -6.40 3.12 12.48
C ARG A 39 -6.10 1.62 12.51
N ASP A 40 -7.04 0.81 12.95
CA ASP A 40 -6.88 -0.66 12.96
C ASP A 40 -7.82 -1.28 11.91
N PRO A 41 -7.30 -1.92 10.85
CA PRO A 41 -5.89 -1.98 10.42
C PRO A 41 -5.39 -0.68 9.76
N PRO A 42 -4.07 -0.38 9.83
CA PRO A 42 -3.52 0.88 9.36
C PRO A 42 -3.67 1.01 7.84
N LEU A 43 -3.87 2.26 7.39
CA LEU A 43 -3.94 2.58 5.96
C LEU A 43 -2.71 3.38 5.55
N GLY A 44 -1.89 2.80 4.67
CA GLY A 44 -0.74 3.46 4.10
C GLY A 44 -1.10 4.17 2.79
N ASN A 45 -0.57 5.39 2.63
CA ASN A 45 -0.61 6.14 1.39
C ASN A 45 0.82 6.28 0.86
N PRO A 46 1.36 5.24 0.20
CA PRO A 46 2.72 5.29 -0.33
C PRO A 46 2.85 6.29 -1.48
N PRO A 47 4.07 6.68 -1.84
CA PRO A 47 4.31 7.38 -3.10
C PRO A 47 3.76 6.60 -4.31
N PRO A 48 3.63 7.24 -5.49
CA PRO A 48 3.24 6.56 -6.71
C PRO A 48 4.15 5.36 -7.00
N VAL A 49 3.54 4.19 -7.13
CA VAL A 49 4.24 2.91 -7.37
C VAL A 49 4.07 2.48 -8.83
N SER A 50 5.00 1.67 -9.32
CA SER A 50 4.90 1.05 -10.64
C SER A 50 3.78 0.01 -10.68
N GLU A 51 3.21 -0.25 -11.86
CA GLU A 51 2.18 -1.30 -12.02
C GLU A 51 2.70 -2.69 -11.62
N ASP A 52 4.00 -2.96 -11.80
CA ASP A 52 4.62 -4.22 -11.38
C ASP A 52 4.60 -4.40 -9.85
N ALA A 53 4.87 -3.32 -9.10
CA ALA A 53 4.78 -3.32 -7.65
C ALA A 53 3.32 -3.48 -7.19
N ILE A 54 2.37 -2.82 -7.85
CA ILE A 54 0.94 -2.99 -7.56
C ILE A 54 0.53 -4.46 -7.71
N ARG A 55 0.91 -5.11 -8.83
CA ARG A 55 0.59 -6.53 -9.04
C ARG A 55 1.21 -7.44 -7.97
N LYS A 56 2.44 -7.14 -7.53
CA LYS A 56 3.09 -7.86 -6.42
C LYS A 56 2.34 -7.69 -5.11
N LEU A 57 1.83 -6.50 -4.83
CA LEU A 57 1.04 -6.22 -3.63
C LEU A 57 -0.35 -6.86 -3.68
N GLU A 58 -1.05 -6.76 -4.82
CA GLU A 58 -2.35 -7.40 -5.07
C GLU A 58 -2.26 -8.95 -5.00
N ALA A 59 -1.10 -9.53 -5.29
CA ALA A 59 -0.86 -10.97 -5.16
C ALA A 59 -0.65 -11.44 -3.71
N ILE A 60 -0.53 -10.52 -2.74
CA ILE A 60 -0.40 -10.88 -1.32
C ILE A 60 -1.80 -11.01 -0.71
N GLU A 61 -2.18 -12.23 -0.38
CA GLU A 61 -3.45 -12.51 0.28
C GLU A 61 -3.54 -11.78 1.62
N GLY A 62 -4.62 -10.99 1.79
CA GLY A 62 -4.87 -10.19 2.99
C GLY A 62 -4.40 -8.72 2.89
N VAL A 63 -3.72 -8.33 1.82
CA VAL A 63 -3.46 -6.92 1.51
C VAL A 63 -4.55 -6.40 0.58
N ILE A 64 -5.16 -5.28 0.95
CA ILE A 64 -6.21 -4.62 0.18
C ILE A 64 -5.59 -3.37 -0.44
N ILE A 65 -5.57 -3.31 -1.78
CA ILE A 65 -5.07 -2.18 -2.55
C ILE A 65 -6.24 -1.40 -3.15
N ASP A 66 -6.26 -0.11 -2.88
CA ASP A 66 -7.20 0.85 -3.45
C ASP A 66 -6.43 1.77 -4.41
N ARG A 67 -6.78 1.76 -5.69
CA ARG A 67 -6.15 2.65 -6.66
C ARG A 67 -6.83 4.01 -6.53
N VAL A 68 -6.06 5.03 -6.14
CA VAL A 68 -6.54 6.40 -6.12
C VAL A 68 -6.51 6.90 -7.56
N GLU A 69 -7.53 6.55 -8.33
CA GLU A 69 -7.89 7.37 -9.47
C GLU A 69 -8.24 8.73 -8.89
N GLY A 70 -7.52 9.77 -9.33
CA GLY A 70 -7.79 11.12 -8.85
C GLY A 70 -9.26 11.42 -9.12
N GLU A 71 -10.06 11.46 -8.05
CA GLU A 71 -11.35 12.12 -8.08
C GLU A 71 -11.06 13.60 -8.38
N GLY A 72 -11.06 13.91 -9.68
CA GLY A 72 -11.67 15.14 -10.12
C GLY A 72 -13.16 15.00 -9.83
N ASP A 73 -13.58 15.43 -8.65
CA ASP A 73 -14.98 15.72 -8.37
C ASP A 73 -15.14 17.24 -8.22
N ASN A 74 -15.65 17.80 -9.32
CA ASN A 74 -16.40 19.04 -9.54
C ASN A 74 -16.08 20.34 -8.77
#